data_AF-T0ZH68-F1
#
_entry.id   AF-T0ZH68-F1
#
_cell.length_a   1.000
_cell.length_b   1.000
_cell.length_c   1.000
_cell.angle_alpha   90.00
_cell.angle_beta   90.00
_cell.angle_gamma   90.00
#
_symmetry.space_group_name_H-M   'P 1'
#
loop_
_entity.id
_entity.type
_entity.pdbx_description
1 polymer ?
#
loop_
_entity_poly.entity_id
_entity_poly.type
_entity_poly.pdbx_seq_one_letter_code
_entity_poly.pdbx_strand_id
1 'polypeptide(L)'
;MRFETEAPVDDILIATSADGFIAIQAKTSVNLSANPTGEFAKTVRQFVRHWLACRDGNGAQLWDRPLDPQRDRLVLAVGSNASASIRSDLSAALRLRIQPGSPALTQGQTRALTVFETCAEAAWRDTTTKPWTPSIVSELARLVHVLTFDPDGADRRSMETLARTCGGAG
;
A
#
# COMPACT_ATOMS: atom_id res chain seq x y z
N MET A 1 18.91 8.01 12.51
CA MET A 1 17.67 7.75 11.75
C MET A 1 16.51 8.03 12.68
N ARG A 2 15.59 8.91 12.28
CA ARG A 2 14.39 9.22 13.04
C ARG A 2 13.21 8.65 12.27
N PHE A 3 12.48 7.72 12.88
CA PHE A 3 11.34 7.02 12.29
C PHE A 3 10.05 7.68 12.78
N GLU A 4 9.81 8.92 12.35
CA GLU A 4 8.54 9.62 12.58
C GLU A 4 8.20 10.31 11.26
N THR A 5 7.06 9.98 10.66
CA THR A 5 6.55 10.58 9.43
C THR A 5 5.39 11.52 9.77
N GLU A 6 5.44 12.76 9.30
CA GLU A 6 4.32 13.71 9.36
C GLU A 6 3.25 13.41 8.30
N ALA A 7 3.53 12.49 7.37
CA ALA A 7 2.58 12.02 6.38
C ALA A 7 1.65 10.94 6.97
N PRO A 8 0.37 10.88 6.55
CA PRO A 8 -0.66 10.01 7.15
C PRO A 8 -0.51 8.49 6.87
N VAL A 9 0.66 8.02 6.45
CA VAL A 9 1.01 6.59 6.37
C VAL A 9 1.98 6.29 7.50
N ASP A 10 1.62 5.33 8.35
CA ASP A 10 2.06 5.29 9.75
C ASP A 10 3.41 4.60 9.98
N ASP A 11 4.02 3.94 8.99
CA ASP A 11 5.23 3.14 9.25
C ASP A 11 6.52 3.72 8.63
N ILE A 12 6.60 3.90 7.29
CA ILE A 12 7.85 4.35 6.64
C ILE A 12 7.54 5.20 5.40
N LEU A 13 8.22 6.36 5.27
CA LEU A 13 8.27 7.16 4.05
C LEU A 13 9.70 7.19 3.50
N ILE A 14 9.89 6.75 2.25
CA ILE A 14 11.20 6.70 1.60
C ILE A 14 11.21 7.64 0.40
N ALA A 15 12.03 8.69 0.45
CA ALA A 15 12.34 9.48 -0.73
C ALA A 15 13.26 8.70 -1.67
N THR A 16 12.98 8.72 -2.96
CA THR A 16 13.77 8.04 -3.99
C THR A 16 14.62 9.05 -4.76
N SER A 17 15.69 8.59 -5.40
CA SER A 17 16.54 9.42 -6.27
C SER A 17 15.85 9.90 -7.55
N ALA A 18 14.62 9.46 -7.83
CA ALA A 18 13.80 9.87 -8.96
C ALA A 18 12.78 10.96 -8.59
N ASP A 19 13.01 11.70 -7.49
CA ASP A 19 12.13 12.73 -6.95
C ASP A 19 10.69 12.24 -6.64
N GLY A 20 10.55 10.93 -6.43
CA GLY A 20 9.33 10.27 -5.97
C GLY A 20 9.48 9.72 -4.56
N PHE A 21 8.41 9.17 -4.01
CA PHE A 21 8.45 8.53 -2.70
C PHE A 21 7.67 7.23 -2.59
N ILE A 22 8.06 6.40 -1.64
CA ILE A 22 7.37 5.16 -1.30
C ILE A 22 6.86 5.30 0.13
N ALA A 23 5.54 5.33 0.30
CA ALA A 23 4.91 5.26 1.61
C ALA A 23 4.53 3.81 1.90
N ILE A 24 5.08 3.25 2.98
CA ILE A 24 4.96 1.84 3.33
C ILE A 24 4.12 1.71 4.59
N GLN A 25 3.15 0.81 4.54
CA GLN A 25 2.46 0.26 5.70
C GLN A 25 2.89 -1.20 5.87
N ALA A 26 3.49 -1.53 7.01
CA ALA A 26 4.02 -2.85 7.33
C ALA A 26 3.07 -3.61 8.26
N LYS A 27 2.73 -4.85 7.90
CA LYS A 27 1.89 -5.74 8.72
C LYS A 27 2.50 -7.13 8.76
N THR A 28 2.81 -7.64 9.96
CA THR A 28 3.36 -8.99 10.15
C THR A 28 2.41 -10.07 9.66
N SER A 29 1.12 -9.91 9.94
CA SER A 29 0.04 -10.70 9.34
C SER A 29 -1.16 -9.81 9.03
N VAL A 30 -1.83 -10.10 7.91
CA VAL A 30 -3.08 -9.43 7.54
C VAL A 30 -3.92 -10.40 6.72
N ASN A 31 -5.23 -10.37 7.00
CA ASN A 31 -6.22 -11.15 6.29
C ASN A 31 -7.09 -10.25 5.43
N LEU A 32 -7.42 -10.72 4.24
CA LEU A 32 -8.39 -10.04 3.37
C LEU A 32 -9.77 -10.03 4.04
N SER A 33 -10.22 -8.85 4.45
CA SER A 33 -11.53 -8.67 5.09
C SER A 33 -12.03 -7.25 4.90
N ALA A 34 -13.32 -7.12 4.62
CA ALA A 34 -14.02 -5.84 4.54
C ALA A 34 -14.49 -5.33 5.93
N ASN A 35 -14.14 -6.02 7.02
CA ASN A 35 -14.48 -5.58 8.36
C ASN A 35 -13.86 -4.19 8.63
N PRO A 36 -14.67 -3.14 8.91
CA PRO A 36 -14.17 -1.77 9.09
C PRO A 36 -13.11 -1.60 10.18
N THR A 37 -13.09 -2.49 11.18
CA THR A 37 -12.12 -2.48 12.29
C THR A 37 -10.93 -3.41 12.05
N GLY A 38 -10.92 -4.16 10.94
CA GLY A 38 -9.84 -5.06 10.57
C GLY A 38 -8.60 -4.32 10.05
N GLU A 39 -7.43 -4.94 10.23
CA GLU A 39 -6.13 -4.35 9.85
C GLU A 39 -6.03 -4.03 8.35
N PHE A 40 -6.66 -4.84 7.49
CA PHE A 40 -6.71 -4.55 6.06
C PHE A 40 -7.50 -3.27 5.76
N ALA A 41 -8.73 -3.14 6.30
CA ALA A 41 -9.57 -1.97 6.10
C ALA A 41 -8.91 -0.69 6.65
N LYS A 42 -8.22 -0.78 7.80
CA LYS A 42 -7.43 0.33 8.36
C LYS A 42 -6.30 0.75 7.42
N THR A 43 -5.57 -0.20 6.85
CA THR A 43 -4.48 0.07 5.90
C THR A 43 -5.00 0.75 4.63
N VAL A 44 -6.08 0.22 4.04
CA VAL A 44 -6.71 0.84 2.86
C VAL A 44 -7.21 2.25 3.19
N ARG A 45 -7.75 2.47 4.39
CA ARG A 45 -8.17 3.79 4.85
C ARG A 45 -7.02 4.78 4.94
N GLN A 46 -5.86 4.37 5.44
CA GLN A 46 -4.64 5.19 5.46
C GLN A 46 -4.21 5.54 4.03
N PHE A 47 -4.21 4.57 3.10
CA PHE A 47 -3.87 4.83 1.70
C PHE A 47 -4.82 5.84 1.03
N VAL A 48 -6.13 5.71 1.23
CA VAL A 48 -7.11 6.66 0.68
C VAL A 48 -6.92 8.05 1.29
N ARG A 49 -6.74 8.14 2.61
CA ARG A 49 -6.49 9.42 3.29
C ARG A 49 -5.21 10.09 2.79
N HIS A 50 -4.13 9.32 2.65
CA HIS A 50 -2.87 9.84 2.14
C HIS A 50 -3.00 10.29 0.69
N TRP A 51 -3.65 9.50 -0.16
CA TRP A 51 -3.94 9.91 -1.54
C TRP A 51 -4.73 11.22 -1.61
N LEU A 52 -5.74 11.40 -0.74
CA LEU A 52 -6.51 12.64 -0.65
C LEU A 52 -5.66 13.82 -0.18
N ALA A 53 -4.83 13.63 0.84
CA ALA A 53 -3.91 14.65 1.35
C ALA A 53 -2.89 15.08 0.29
N CYS A 54 -2.35 14.13 -0.48
CA CYS A 54 -1.47 14.38 -1.61
C CYS A 54 -2.18 15.17 -2.71
N ARG A 55 -3.39 14.74 -3.10
CA ARG A 55 -4.17 15.37 -4.17
C ARG A 55 -4.49 16.83 -3.87
N ASP A 56 -4.86 17.11 -2.63
CA ASP A 56 -5.30 18.45 -2.19
C ASP A 56 -4.15 19.29 -1.60
N GLY A 57 -2.93 18.74 -1.56
CA GLY A 57 -1.74 19.41 -1.05
C GLY A 57 -1.12 20.41 -2.03
N ASN A 58 -0.18 21.21 -1.53
CA ASN A 58 0.43 22.33 -2.25
C ASN A 58 1.88 22.08 -2.72
N GLY A 59 2.44 20.91 -2.43
CA GLY A 59 3.82 20.52 -2.78
C GLY A 59 4.91 21.21 -1.97
N ALA A 60 4.59 21.77 -0.80
CA ALA A 60 5.59 22.35 0.10
C ALA A 60 6.52 21.27 0.71
N GLN A 61 6.02 20.03 0.82
CA GLN A 61 6.75 18.84 1.21
C GLN A 61 6.79 17.83 0.04
N LEU A 62 7.68 16.84 0.10
CA LEU A 62 7.77 15.83 -0.96
C LEU A 62 6.46 15.03 -1.15
N TRP A 63 5.71 14.85 -0.06
CA TRP A 63 4.52 14.00 -0.01
C TRP A 63 3.20 14.75 -0.12
N ASP A 64 3.16 16.09 0.00
CA ASP A 64 1.92 16.87 -0.06
C ASP A 64 1.65 17.42 -1.46
N ARG A 65 1.97 16.63 -2.49
CA ARG A 65 1.68 16.91 -3.90
C ARG A 65 0.91 15.76 -4.53
N PRO A 66 0.18 15.96 -5.64
CA PRO A 66 -0.47 14.87 -6.36
C PRO A 66 0.50 13.72 -6.64
N LEU A 67 0.06 12.50 -6.31
CA LEU A 67 0.84 11.28 -6.52
C LEU A 67 0.99 10.98 -8.00
N ASP A 68 2.22 10.67 -8.41
CA ASP A 68 2.59 10.28 -9.76
C ASP A 68 2.87 8.77 -9.79
N PRO A 69 2.03 7.98 -10.47
CA PRO A 69 2.22 6.53 -10.57
C PRO A 69 3.51 6.07 -11.26
N GLN A 70 4.28 6.96 -11.88
CA GLN A 70 5.60 6.58 -12.42
C GLN A 70 6.70 6.59 -11.35
N ARG A 71 6.52 7.33 -10.25
CA ARG A 71 7.57 7.52 -9.23
C ARG A 71 7.13 7.35 -7.78
N ASP A 72 5.82 7.37 -7.52
CA ASP A 72 5.28 7.26 -6.17
C ASP A 72 4.56 5.94 -5.94
N ARG A 73 4.65 5.38 -4.73
CA ARG A 73 4.04 4.09 -4.38
C ARG A 73 3.45 4.09 -2.98
N LEU A 74 2.30 3.45 -2.85
CA LEU A 74 1.69 3.09 -1.57
C LEU A 74 1.89 1.57 -1.39
N VAL A 75 2.73 1.17 -0.45
CA VAL A 75 3.14 -0.23 -0.32
C VAL A 75 2.52 -0.83 0.93
N LEU A 76 1.77 -1.91 0.76
CA LEU A 76 1.42 -2.82 1.84
C LEU A 76 2.51 -3.89 1.92
N ALA A 77 3.43 -3.74 2.87
CA ALA A 77 4.47 -4.72 3.17
C ALA A 77 3.92 -5.77 4.14
N VAL A 78 3.96 -7.04 3.76
CA VAL A 78 3.40 -8.14 4.55
C VAL A 78 4.40 -9.26 4.79
N GLY A 79 4.33 -9.88 5.97
CA GLY A 79 5.12 -11.08 6.25
C GLY A 79 4.73 -12.29 5.39
N SER A 80 5.61 -13.30 5.31
CA SER A 80 5.33 -14.58 4.64
C SER A 80 4.11 -15.33 5.22
N ASN A 81 3.78 -15.07 6.50
CA ASN A 81 2.61 -15.60 7.19
C ASN A 81 1.28 -14.93 6.80
N ALA A 82 1.29 -13.85 6.01
CA ALA A 82 0.06 -13.24 5.52
C ALA A 82 -0.69 -14.18 4.56
N SER A 83 -2.02 -14.04 4.54
CA SER A 83 -2.89 -14.87 3.70
C SER A 83 -2.54 -14.77 2.21
N ALA A 84 -2.67 -15.89 1.47
CA ALA A 84 -2.43 -15.93 0.03
C ALA A 84 -3.33 -14.95 -0.75
N SER A 85 -4.52 -14.65 -0.23
CA SER A 85 -5.45 -13.68 -0.79
C SER A 85 -4.90 -12.25 -0.77
N ILE A 86 -4.01 -11.91 0.17
CA ILE A 86 -3.32 -10.62 0.19
C ILE A 86 -2.04 -10.69 -0.65
N ARG A 87 -1.18 -11.69 -0.40
CA ARG A 87 0.14 -11.78 -1.03
C ARG A 87 0.06 -11.95 -2.54
N SER A 88 -0.85 -12.80 -3.00
CA SER A 88 -0.96 -13.19 -4.41
C SER A 88 -2.19 -12.60 -5.07
N ASP A 89 -3.38 -12.84 -4.52
CA ASP A 89 -4.62 -12.50 -5.24
C ASP A 89 -4.82 -10.98 -5.34
N LEU A 90 -4.69 -10.24 -4.24
CA LEU A 90 -4.81 -8.77 -4.25
C LEU A 90 -3.74 -8.14 -5.15
N SER A 91 -2.49 -8.55 -4.99
CA SER A 91 -1.37 -8.06 -5.81
C SER A 91 -1.62 -8.26 -7.31
N ALA A 92 -2.03 -9.48 -7.69
CA ALA A 92 -2.35 -9.79 -9.08
C ALA A 92 -3.59 -9.02 -9.56
N ALA A 93 -4.63 -8.90 -8.74
CA ALA A 93 -5.86 -8.23 -9.12
C ALA A 93 -5.67 -6.73 -9.39
N LEU A 94 -4.91 -6.03 -8.53
CA LEU A 94 -4.59 -4.61 -8.73
C LEU A 94 -3.78 -4.41 -10.03
N ARG A 95 -2.79 -5.28 -10.28
CA ARG A 95 -1.98 -5.24 -11.50
C ARG A 95 -2.81 -5.53 -12.76
N LEU A 96 -3.74 -6.48 -12.70
CA LEU A 96 -4.61 -6.83 -13.83
C LEU A 96 -5.66 -5.73 -14.09
N ARG A 97 -6.14 -5.06 -13.04
CA ARG A 97 -7.12 -3.96 -13.14
C ARG A 97 -6.65 -2.79 -14.00
N ILE A 98 -5.35 -2.54 -14.04
CA ILE A 98 -4.73 -1.44 -14.79
C ILE A 98 -4.23 -1.86 -16.18
N GLN A 99 -4.28 -3.15 -16.51
CA GLN A 99 -3.85 -3.63 -17.82
C GLN A 99 -4.92 -3.35 -18.88
N PRO A 100 -4.50 -2.97 -20.10
CA PRO A 100 -5.42 -2.87 -21.23
C PRO A 100 -6.01 -4.25 -21.56
N GLY A 101 -7.28 -4.28 -22.00
CA GLY A 101 -7.91 -5.50 -22.50
C GLY A 101 -8.72 -6.32 -21.50
N SER A 102 -9.03 -5.77 -20.31
CA SER A 102 -9.93 -6.39 -19.30
C SER A 102 -9.64 -7.88 -19.06
N PRO A 103 -8.43 -8.23 -18.61
CA PRO A 103 -8.07 -9.63 -18.40
C PRO A 103 -9.01 -10.28 -17.37
N ALA A 104 -9.34 -11.56 -17.61
CA ALA A 104 -10.19 -12.32 -16.70
C ALA A 104 -9.49 -12.53 -15.35
N LEU A 105 -10.15 -12.11 -14.27
CA LEU A 105 -9.71 -12.36 -12.90
C LEU A 105 -10.15 -13.75 -12.44
N THR A 106 -9.32 -14.44 -11.66
CA THR A 106 -9.74 -15.64 -10.94
C THR A 106 -10.76 -15.28 -9.85
N GLN A 107 -11.50 -16.27 -9.32
CA GLN A 107 -12.43 -16.02 -8.21
C GLN A 107 -11.75 -15.40 -6.98
N GLY A 108 -10.52 -15.82 -6.66
CA GLY A 108 -9.72 -15.26 -5.56
C GLY A 108 -9.36 -13.80 -5.81
N GLN A 109 -8.89 -13.48 -7.02
CA GLN A 109 -8.55 -12.12 -7.44
C GLN A 109 -9.76 -11.20 -7.47
N THR A 110 -10.90 -11.66 -8.01
CA THR A 110 -12.16 -10.92 -7.99
C THR A 110 -12.57 -10.61 -6.56
N ARG A 111 -12.56 -11.61 -5.65
CA ARG A 111 -12.87 -11.40 -4.24
C ARG A 111 -11.92 -10.40 -3.58
N ALA A 112 -10.62 -10.50 -3.84
CA ALA A 112 -9.62 -9.59 -3.31
C ALA A 112 -9.84 -8.14 -3.76
N LEU A 113 -10.12 -7.94 -5.06
CA LEU A 113 -10.42 -6.64 -5.61
C LEU A 113 -11.72 -6.06 -5.03
N THR A 114 -12.80 -6.83 -4.97
CA THR A 114 -14.07 -6.38 -4.40
C THR A 114 -13.92 -5.95 -2.94
N VAL A 115 -13.16 -6.71 -2.14
CA VAL A 115 -12.90 -6.34 -0.73
C VAL A 115 -12.07 -5.06 -0.65
N PHE A 116 -11.04 -4.91 -1.49
CA PHE A 116 -10.25 -3.68 -1.57
C PHE A 116 -11.12 -2.47 -1.96
N GLU A 117 -11.93 -2.59 -3.00
CA GLU A 117 -12.87 -1.56 -3.46
C GLU A 117 -13.85 -1.17 -2.34
N THR A 118 -14.41 -2.15 -1.64
CA THR A 118 -15.33 -1.91 -0.52
C THR A 118 -14.66 -1.10 0.60
N CYS A 119 -13.44 -1.48 0.99
CA CYS A 119 -12.68 -0.74 2.00
C CYS A 119 -12.31 0.68 1.52
N ALA A 120 -11.92 0.82 0.25
CA ALA A 120 -11.51 2.10 -0.32
C ALA A 120 -12.69 3.07 -0.46
N GLU A 121 -13.86 2.58 -0.90
CA GLU A 121 -15.08 3.36 -1.00
C GLU A 121 -15.57 3.80 0.38
N ALA A 122 -15.56 2.91 1.38
CA ALA A 122 -15.91 3.26 2.76
C ALA A 122 -14.95 4.35 3.30
N ALA A 123 -13.65 4.16 3.13
CA ALA A 123 -12.66 5.15 3.54
C ALA A 123 -12.82 6.50 2.83
N TRP A 124 -13.18 6.48 1.54
CA TRP A 124 -13.44 7.67 0.76
C TRP A 124 -14.62 8.46 1.32
N ARG A 125 -15.76 7.79 1.50
CA ARG A 125 -16.99 8.40 2.05
C ARG A 125 -16.79 8.96 3.46
N ASP A 126 -15.97 8.29 4.27
CA ASP A 126 -15.64 8.76 5.62
C ASP A 126 -14.68 9.97 5.64
N THR A 127 -13.97 10.23 4.53
CA THR A 127 -12.92 11.27 4.48
C THR A 127 -13.31 12.48 3.63
N THR A 128 -14.18 12.32 2.63
CA THR A 128 -14.56 13.41 1.72
C THR A 128 -16.03 13.34 1.31
N THR A 129 -16.59 14.49 0.97
CA THR A 129 -17.95 14.63 0.43
C THR A 129 -18.00 14.47 -1.10
N LYS A 130 -16.84 14.35 -1.77
CA LYS A 130 -16.77 14.12 -3.22
C LYS A 130 -17.37 12.74 -3.58
N PRO A 131 -18.02 12.59 -4.74
CA PRO A 131 -18.59 11.30 -5.13
C PRO A 131 -17.49 10.26 -5.38
N TRP A 132 -17.77 9.01 -5.00
CA TRP A 132 -16.94 7.87 -5.39
C TRP A 132 -17.21 7.50 -6.85
N THR A 133 -16.17 7.18 -7.60
CA THR A 133 -16.24 6.76 -9.00
C THR A 133 -15.37 5.51 -9.24
N PRO A 134 -15.73 4.64 -10.20
CA PRO A 134 -14.91 3.47 -10.53
C PRO A 134 -13.48 3.79 -11.01
N SER A 135 -13.22 5.02 -11.47
CA SER A 135 -11.88 5.46 -11.87
C SER A 135 -10.92 5.57 -10.69
N ILE A 136 -11.42 5.91 -9.48
CA ILE A 136 -10.59 6.02 -8.27
C ILE A 136 -9.93 4.68 -7.95
N VAL A 137 -10.65 3.56 -8.13
CA VAL A 137 -10.07 2.22 -7.96
C VAL A 137 -8.87 2.02 -8.89
N SER A 138 -8.99 2.49 -10.14
CA SER A 138 -7.91 2.36 -11.12
C SER A 138 -6.71 3.26 -10.78
N GLU A 139 -6.96 4.44 -10.21
CA GLU A 139 -5.93 5.35 -9.72
C GLU A 139 -5.19 4.77 -8.51
N LEU A 140 -5.93 4.24 -7.53
CA LEU A 140 -5.36 3.55 -6.39
C LEU A 140 -4.59 2.29 -6.83
N ALA A 141 -5.13 1.49 -7.75
CA ALA A 141 -4.46 0.29 -8.26
C ALA A 141 -3.14 0.59 -9.01
N ARG A 142 -2.98 1.80 -9.56
CA ARG A 142 -1.70 2.24 -10.15
C ARG A 142 -0.64 2.61 -9.10
N LEU A 143 -1.06 2.90 -7.87
CA LEU A 143 -0.18 3.35 -6.79
C LEU A 143 0.08 2.25 -5.76
N VAL A 144 -0.91 1.41 -5.49
CA VAL A 144 -0.88 0.40 -4.42
C VAL A 144 -0.14 -0.85 -4.88
N HIS A 145 0.87 -1.23 -4.11
CA HIS A 145 1.62 -2.47 -4.31
C HIS A 145 1.63 -3.31 -3.03
N VAL A 146 1.50 -4.63 -3.19
CA VAL A 146 1.73 -5.57 -2.09
C VAL A 146 3.15 -6.12 -2.21
N LEU A 147 3.96 -5.88 -1.20
CA LEU A 147 5.30 -6.44 -1.08
C LEU A 147 5.27 -7.54 -0.03
N THR A 148 5.65 -8.76 -0.40
CA THR A 148 5.88 -9.83 0.59
C THR A 148 7.32 -9.76 1.06
N PHE A 149 7.51 -9.75 2.37
CA PHE A 149 8.79 -9.79 3.04
C PHE A 149 8.90 -11.08 3.85
N ASP A 150 9.95 -11.85 3.62
CA ASP A 150 10.14 -13.17 4.21
C ASP A 150 11.46 -13.26 5.00
N PRO A 151 11.50 -12.75 6.24
CA PRO A 151 12.72 -12.67 7.04
C PRO A 151 13.27 -14.05 7.44
N ASP A 152 12.43 -15.08 7.43
CA ASP A 152 12.81 -16.45 7.80
C ASP A 152 13.20 -17.29 6.56
N GLY A 153 12.89 -16.81 5.36
CA GLY A 153 13.18 -17.49 4.10
C GLY A 153 14.01 -16.64 3.15
N ALA A 154 13.39 -16.13 2.08
CA ALA A 154 14.11 -15.52 0.96
C ALA A 154 14.95 -14.29 1.37
N ASP A 155 14.49 -13.51 2.35
CA ASP A 155 15.15 -12.27 2.77
C ASP A 155 16.08 -12.46 3.98
N ARG A 156 16.13 -13.69 4.53
CA ARG A 156 16.88 -14.01 5.77
C ARG A 156 18.34 -13.58 5.73
N ARG A 157 19.05 -13.90 4.64
CA ARG A 157 20.49 -13.58 4.54
C ARG A 157 20.74 -12.07 4.53
N SER A 158 19.89 -11.31 3.85
CA SER A 158 19.97 -9.86 3.81
C SER A 158 19.69 -9.28 5.20
N MET A 159 18.71 -9.82 5.91
CA MET A 159 18.37 -9.41 7.27
C MET A 159 19.44 -9.73 8.31
N GLU A 160 19.99 -10.93 8.27
CA GLU A 160 21.10 -11.32 9.15
C GLU A 160 22.34 -10.47 8.90
N THR A 161 22.57 -10.04 7.65
CA THR A 161 23.68 -9.16 7.30
C THR A 161 23.46 -7.76 7.85
N LEU A 162 22.26 -7.20 7.66
CA LEU A 162 21.86 -5.89 8.20
C LEU A 162 21.93 -5.86 9.73
N ALA A 163 21.42 -6.89 10.40
CA ALA A 163 21.46 -7.02 11.86
C ALA A 163 22.90 -7.08 12.39
N ARG A 164 23.81 -7.75 11.68
CA ARG A 164 25.24 -7.82 12.03
C ARG A 164 25.96 -6.49 11.84
N THR A 165 25.62 -5.71 10.81
CA THR A 165 26.21 -4.37 10.60
C THR A 165 25.76 -3.33 11.62
N CYS A 166 24.59 -3.49 12.25
CA CYS A 166 24.12 -2.61 13.33
C CYS A 166 24.73 -2.93 14.71
N GLY A 167 25.48 -4.02 14.85
CA GLY A 167 26.19 -4.40 16.09
C GLY A 167 27.60 -3.80 16.25
N GLY A 168 28.03 -2.94 15.32
CA GLY A 168 29.36 -2.33 15.28
C GLY A 168 29.34 -0.83 15.57
N ALA A 169 28.90 -0.43 16.76
CA ALA A 169 29.19 0.88 17.32
C ALA A 169 29.38 0.72 18.83
N GLY A 170 30.63 0.49 19.23
CA GLY A 170 31.12 0.80 20.57
C GLY A 170 31.51 2.28 20.64
#